data_AF-A0ABD7KGL7-F1
#
_entry.id   AF-A0ABD7KGL7-F1
#
_cell.length_a   1.000
_cell.length_b   1.000
_cell.length_c   1.000
_cell.angle_alpha   90.00
_cell.angle_beta   90.00
_cell.angle_gamma   90.00
#
_symmetry.space_group_name_H-M   'P 1'
#
loop_
_entity.id
_entity.type
_entity.pdbx_description
1 polymer ?
#
loop_
_entity_poly.entity_id
_entity_poly.type
_entity_poly.pdbx_seq_one_letter_code
_entity_poly.pdbx_strand_id
1 'polypeptide(L)'
;MNKNISMNQLAKQYGYNESTVREWKAQGMPIGQGTEEADTRAWIVQNVILPLRNTDTREQIDQERLRKLKAEAALSELELQVKHGTVVSTEYLEQVLTEYLFQVKTAMRAIPSKTYLELFAQTDAKDLRDILKQHIDSTLFQLGSMEFELPTDEEILEDGNEQEEINASTDESTADDTATEDTENEPMDQ
;
A
#
# COMPACT_ATOMS: atom_id res chain seq x y z
N MET A 1 -44.93 -55.82 16.04
CA MET A 1 -46.16 -55.01 15.97
C MET A 1 -45.84 -53.74 15.20
N ASN A 2 -46.19 -53.66 13.91
CA ASN A 2 -46.01 -52.44 13.13
C ASN A 2 -47.04 -51.40 13.60
N LYS A 3 -46.61 -50.45 14.43
CA LYS A 3 -47.38 -49.25 14.73
C LYS A 3 -47.31 -48.35 13.50
N ASN A 4 -48.30 -48.48 12.61
CA ASN A 4 -48.45 -47.55 11.51
C ASN A 4 -48.86 -46.19 12.10
N ILE A 5 -47.99 -45.20 11.99
CA ILE A 5 -48.30 -43.82 12.39
C ILE A 5 -49.24 -43.18 11.36
N SER A 6 -50.30 -42.54 11.85
CA SER A 6 -51.23 -41.77 11.01
C SER A 6 -50.72 -40.35 10.76
N MET A 7 -51.05 -39.76 9.60
CA MET A 7 -50.67 -38.40 9.23
C MET A 7 -51.10 -37.35 10.27
N ASN A 8 -52.26 -37.53 10.89
CA ASN A 8 -52.77 -36.63 11.91
C ASN A 8 -51.94 -36.70 13.22
N GLN A 9 -51.34 -37.86 13.51
CA GLN A 9 -50.43 -38.02 14.64
C GLN A 9 -49.08 -37.34 14.37
N LEU A 10 -48.54 -37.45 13.15
CA LEU A 10 -47.33 -36.71 12.74
C LEU A 10 -47.55 -35.20 12.81
N ALA A 11 -48.69 -34.73 12.30
CA ALA A 11 -49.08 -33.32 12.35
C ALA A 11 -49.07 -32.79 13.79
N LYS A 12 -49.73 -33.49 14.72
CA LYS A 12 -49.75 -33.14 16.14
C LYS A 12 -48.38 -33.21 16.80
N GLN A 13 -47.55 -34.19 16.44
CA GLN A 13 -46.25 -34.40 17.07
C GLN A 13 -45.22 -33.33 16.68
N TYR A 14 -45.21 -32.92 15.41
CA TYR A 14 -44.28 -31.90 14.91
C TYR A 14 -44.88 -30.49 14.92
N GLY A 15 -46.14 -30.33 15.32
CA GLY A 15 -46.81 -29.02 15.43
C GLY A 15 -47.21 -28.41 14.08
N TYR A 16 -47.34 -29.22 13.03
CA TYR A 16 -47.73 -28.78 11.68
C TYR A 16 -49.18 -29.15 11.37
N ASN A 17 -49.77 -28.50 10.36
CA ASN A 17 -51.11 -28.81 9.88
C ASN A 17 -51.13 -30.11 9.05
N GLU A 18 -52.26 -30.81 9.02
CA GLU A 18 -52.41 -32.05 8.24
C GLU A 18 -52.18 -31.81 6.73
N SER A 19 -52.48 -30.61 6.24
CA SER A 19 -52.18 -30.19 4.85
C SER A 19 -50.68 -30.21 4.55
N THR A 20 -49.84 -29.74 5.48
CA THR A 20 -48.38 -29.72 5.36
C THR A 20 -47.80 -31.14 5.36
N VAL A 21 -48.34 -32.03 6.20
CA VAL A 21 -47.92 -33.45 6.23
C VAL A 21 -48.35 -34.19 4.95
N ARG A 22 -49.47 -33.79 4.34
CA ARG A 22 -49.89 -34.30 3.01
C ARG A 22 -48.95 -33.83 1.90
N GLU A 23 -48.45 -32.60 1.98
CA GLU A 23 -47.45 -32.09 1.05
C GLU A 23 -46.13 -32.86 1.16
N TRP A 24 -45.68 -33.19 2.38
CA TRP A 24 -44.51 -34.05 2.58
C TRP A 24 -44.69 -35.44 2.00
N LYS A 25 -45.91 -36.00 2.10
CA LYS A 25 -46.24 -37.26 1.43
C LYS A 25 -46.13 -37.14 -0.09
N ALA A 26 -46.60 -36.04 -0.68
CA ALA A 26 -46.46 -35.78 -2.11
C ALA A 26 -44.99 -35.61 -2.53
N GLN A 27 -44.14 -35.10 -1.62
CA GLN A 27 -42.68 -34.99 -1.78
C GLN A 27 -41.90 -36.29 -1.54
N GLY A 28 -42.60 -37.41 -1.26
CA GLY A 28 -41.98 -38.73 -1.13
C GLY A 28 -41.76 -39.21 0.31
N MET A 29 -42.41 -38.60 1.31
CA MET A 29 -42.37 -39.10 2.68
C MET A 29 -42.96 -40.53 2.77
N PRO A 30 -42.19 -41.51 3.27
CA PRO A 30 -42.65 -42.89 3.33
C PRO A 30 -43.69 -43.05 4.44
N ILE A 31 -44.93 -43.39 4.06
CA ILE A 31 -46.05 -43.61 5.00
C ILE A 31 -47.02 -44.67 4.45
N GLY A 32 -47.27 -45.75 5.19
CA GLY A 32 -48.16 -46.82 4.74
C GLY A 32 -47.89 -48.18 5.38
N GLN A 33 -48.60 -49.20 4.88
CA GLN A 33 -48.48 -50.57 5.37
C GLN A 33 -47.16 -51.19 4.87
N GLY A 34 -46.25 -51.51 5.78
CA GLY A 34 -44.92 -52.06 5.47
C GLY A 34 -43.76 -51.07 5.63
N THR A 35 -44.03 -49.83 6.03
CA THR A 35 -43.00 -48.83 6.36
C THR A 35 -42.79 -48.75 7.87
N GLU A 36 -41.54 -48.67 8.32
CA GLU A 36 -41.23 -48.45 9.73
C GLU A 36 -41.36 -46.97 10.10
N GLU A 37 -41.88 -46.72 11.31
CA GLU A 37 -42.00 -45.37 11.87
C GLU A 37 -40.64 -44.63 11.92
N ALA A 38 -39.54 -45.37 12.13
CA ALA A 38 -38.20 -44.82 12.15
C ALA A 38 -37.81 -44.17 10.81
N ASP A 39 -38.19 -44.77 9.69
CA ASP A 39 -37.87 -44.28 8.35
C ASP A 39 -38.63 -42.99 8.04
N THR A 40 -39.91 -42.92 8.42
CA THR A 40 -40.72 -41.70 8.27
C THR A 40 -40.13 -40.55 9.08
N ARG A 41 -39.72 -40.81 10.33
CA ARG A 41 -39.11 -39.79 11.20
C ARG A 41 -37.75 -39.35 10.68
N ALA A 42 -36.91 -40.27 10.21
CA ALA A 42 -35.61 -39.98 9.64
C ALA A 42 -35.75 -39.09 8.39
N TRP A 43 -36.71 -39.40 7.53
CA TRP A 43 -37.00 -38.59 6.35
C TRP A 43 -37.42 -37.16 6.72
N ILE A 44 -38.30 -36.97 7.71
CA ILE A 44 -38.73 -35.65 8.18
C ILE A 44 -37.53 -34.85 8.73
N VAL A 45 -36.69 -35.48 9.55
CA VAL A 45 -35.50 -34.82 10.09
C VAL A 45 -34.56 -34.38 8.96
N GLN A 46 -34.35 -35.24 7.96
CA GLN A 46 -33.41 -34.98 6.86
C GLN A 46 -33.92 -34.00 5.81
N ASN A 47 -35.22 -34.00 5.51
CA ASN A 47 -35.79 -33.20 4.41
C ASN A 47 -36.52 -31.93 4.88
N VAL A 48 -36.95 -31.87 6.14
CA VAL A 48 -37.68 -30.73 6.69
C VAL A 48 -36.85 -30.00 7.73
N ILE A 49 -36.37 -30.70 8.76
CA ILE A 49 -35.73 -30.04 9.92
C ILE A 49 -34.29 -29.61 9.59
N LEU A 50 -33.50 -30.50 8.98
CA LEU A 50 -32.10 -30.23 8.63
C LEU A 50 -31.96 -29.07 7.63
N PRO A 51 -32.76 -28.97 6.55
CA PRO A 51 -32.65 -27.84 5.62
C PRO A 51 -33.04 -26.48 6.23
N LEU A 52 -34.00 -26.47 7.17
CA LEU A 52 -34.35 -25.26 7.93
C LEU A 52 -33.25 -24.83 8.91
N ARG A 53 -32.45 -25.77 9.39
CA ARG A 53 -31.28 -25.49 10.24
C ARG A 53 -30.04 -25.15 9.42
N ASN A 54 -29.88 -25.80 8.27
CA ASN A 54 -28.78 -25.63 7.32
C ASN A 54 -29.05 -24.52 6.29
N THR A 55 -30.01 -23.62 6.56
CA THR A 55 -30.06 -22.32 5.87
C THR A 55 -28.90 -21.48 6.41
N ASP A 56 -27.70 -21.93 6.06
CA ASP A 56 -26.36 -21.43 6.38
C ASP A 56 -26.22 -19.95 6.00
N THR A 57 -27.15 -19.42 5.22
CA THR A 57 -27.29 -18.00 4.91
C THR A 57 -27.36 -17.12 6.15
N ARG A 58 -28.04 -17.51 7.23
CA ARG A 58 -28.10 -16.65 8.43
C ARG A 58 -26.75 -16.57 9.13
N GLU A 59 -26.08 -17.70 9.27
CA GLU A 59 -24.76 -17.78 9.90
C GLU A 59 -23.67 -17.13 9.04
N GLN A 60 -23.71 -17.32 7.72
CA GLN A 60 -22.85 -16.63 6.75
C GLN A 60 -23.10 -15.12 6.74
N ILE A 61 -24.35 -14.65 6.79
CA ILE A 61 -24.68 -13.21 6.90
C ILE A 61 -24.12 -12.64 8.20
N ASP A 62 -24.24 -13.36 9.31
CA ASP A 62 -23.73 -12.90 10.60
C ASP A 62 -22.20 -12.88 10.62
N GLN A 63 -21.53 -13.85 9.97
CA GLN A 63 -20.08 -13.85 9.78
C GLN A 63 -19.59 -12.69 8.90
N GLU A 64 -20.24 -12.43 7.76
CA GLU A 64 -19.90 -11.30 6.89
C GLU A 64 -20.18 -9.95 7.56
N ARG A 65 -21.26 -9.83 8.33
CA ARG A 65 -21.52 -8.64 9.16
C ARG A 65 -20.44 -8.44 10.20
N LEU A 66 -20.00 -9.51 10.87
CA LEU A 66 -18.94 -9.44 11.87
C LEU A 66 -17.60 -9.06 11.23
N ARG A 67 -17.31 -9.54 10.02
CA ARG A 67 -16.15 -9.14 9.22
C ARG A 67 -16.20 -7.66 8.85
N LYS A 68 -17.36 -7.16 8.41
CA LYS A 68 -17.58 -5.75 8.10
C LYS A 68 -17.39 -4.87 9.34
N LEU A 69 -18.00 -5.23 10.47
CA LEU A 69 -17.84 -4.50 11.74
C LEU A 69 -16.39 -4.46 12.21
N LYS A 70 -15.64 -5.56 12.04
CA LYS A 70 -14.21 -5.58 12.35
C LYS A 70 -13.40 -4.66 11.44
N ALA A 71 -13.71 -4.63 10.14
CA ALA A 71 -13.06 -3.72 9.20
C ALA A 71 -13.37 -2.25 9.50
N GLU A 72 -14.63 -1.93 9.83
CA GLU A 72 -15.04 -0.58 10.25
C GLU A 72 -14.35 -0.14 11.55
N ALA A 73 -14.22 -1.05 12.52
CA ALA A 73 -13.49 -0.78 13.76
C ALA A 73 -12.00 -0.51 13.50
N ALA A 74 -11.35 -1.32 12.66
CA ALA A 74 -9.95 -1.12 12.28
C ALA A 74 -9.73 0.19 11.52
N LEU A 75 -10.68 0.58 10.65
CA LEU A 75 -10.64 1.85 9.93
C LEU A 75 -10.78 3.02 10.91
N SER A 76 -11.72 2.94 11.86
CA SER A 76 -11.88 3.97 12.90
C SER A 76 -10.66 4.10 13.79
N GLU A 77 -9.98 2.98 14.09
CA GLU A 77 -8.71 3.00 14.83
C GLU A 77 -7.59 3.67 14.02
N LEU A 78 -7.46 3.37 12.73
CA LEU A 78 -6.51 4.06 11.84
C LEU A 78 -6.80 5.56 11.75
N GLU A 79 -8.05 5.97 11.57
CA GLU A 79 -8.43 7.39 11.58
C GLU A 79 -8.07 8.08 12.89
N LEU A 80 -8.25 7.40 14.02
CA LEU A 80 -7.87 7.91 15.33
C LEU A 80 -6.34 8.04 15.44
N GLN A 81 -5.58 7.06 14.96
CA GLN A 81 -4.12 7.12 14.93
C GLN A 81 -3.57 8.22 14.00
N VAL A 82 -4.25 8.50 12.88
CA VAL A 82 -3.96 9.65 12.02
C VAL A 82 -4.18 10.96 12.76
N LYS A 83 -5.31 11.10 13.48
CA LYS A 83 -5.60 12.30 14.31
C LYS A 83 -4.60 12.48 15.46
N HIS A 84 -4.08 11.38 16.00
CA HIS A 84 -3.01 11.41 17.01
C HIS A 84 -1.62 11.59 16.40
N GLY A 85 -1.50 11.75 15.08
CA GLY A 85 -0.21 11.97 14.39
C GLY A 85 0.74 10.77 14.42
N THR A 86 0.25 9.57 14.75
CA THR A 86 1.06 8.35 14.82
C THR A 86 1.13 7.63 13.48
N VAL A 87 0.13 7.84 12.61
CA VAL A 87 0.06 7.25 11.27
C VAL A 87 -0.09 8.37 10.25
N VAL A 88 0.76 8.34 9.22
CA VAL A 88 0.73 9.25 8.06
C VAL A 88 0.68 8.39 6.81
N SER A 89 -0.03 8.88 5.78
CA SER A 89 -0.03 8.21 4.47
C SER A 89 1.38 8.20 3.89
N THR A 90 1.85 7.03 3.45
CA THR A 90 3.17 6.89 2.82
C THR A 90 3.28 7.71 1.55
N GLU A 91 2.19 7.78 0.77
CA GLU A 91 2.12 8.57 -0.47
C GLU A 91 2.31 10.07 -0.18
N TYR A 92 1.68 10.56 0.87
CA TYR A 92 1.83 11.95 1.31
C TYR A 92 3.25 12.23 1.80
N LEU A 93 3.85 11.30 2.56
CA LEU A 93 5.24 11.44 3.01
C LEU A 93 6.22 11.47 1.83
N GLU A 94 6.00 10.63 0.82
CA GLU A 94 6.82 10.58 -0.39
C GLU A 94 6.77 11.90 -1.17
N GLN A 95 5.58 12.48 -1.36
CA GLN A 95 5.41 13.77 -2.03
C GLN A 95 6.17 14.88 -1.30
N VAL A 96 5.93 15.02 0.00
CA VAL A 96 6.59 16.01 0.87
C VAL A 96 8.11 15.86 0.83
N LEU A 97 8.61 14.63 0.97
CA LEU A 97 10.04 14.37 0.99
C LEU A 97 10.67 14.67 -0.38
N THR A 98 9.97 14.34 -1.47
CA THR A 98 10.46 14.58 -2.83
C THR A 98 10.60 16.07 -3.11
N GLU A 99 9.60 16.87 -2.76
CA GLU A 99 9.64 18.32 -2.90
C GLU A 99 10.72 18.96 -2.05
N TYR A 100 10.83 18.56 -0.78
CA TYR A 100 11.87 19.06 0.11
C TYR A 100 13.27 18.74 -0.45
N LEU A 101 13.50 17.51 -0.90
CA LEU A 101 14.77 17.11 -1.52
C LEU A 101 15.03 17.84 -2.84
N PHE A 102 13.98 18.16 -3.61
CA PHE A 102 14.09 18.96 -4.81
C PHE A 102 14.54 20.39 -4.49
N GLN A 103 13.96 21.03 -3.48
CA GLN A 103 14.40 22.34 -3.01
C GLN A 103 15.86 22.33 -2.55
N VAL A 104 16.29 21.30 -1.80
CA VAL A 104 17.71 21.10 -1.42
C VAL A 104 18.61 21.03 -2.65
N LYS A 105 18.24 20.20 -3.63
CA LYS A 105 19.00 20.03 -4.88
C LYS A 105 19.13 21.36 -5.63
N THR A 106 18.03 22.09 -5.78
CA THR A 106 17.99 23.37 -6.50
C THR A 106 18.82 24.44 -5.79
N ALA A 107 18.68 24.56 -4.47
CA ALA A 107 19.46 25.50 -3.67
C ALA A 107 20.97 25.23 -3.77
N MET A 108 21.38 23.96 -3.64
CA MET A 108 22.79 23.56 -3.77
C MET A 108 23.35 23.86 -5.18
N ARG A 109 22.56 23.61 -6.22
CA ARG A 109 22.96 23.87 -7.61
C ARG A 109 23.08 25.37 -7.92
N ALA A 110 22.40 26.24 -7.16
CA ALA A 110 22.47 27.68 -7.32
C ALA A 110 23.71 28.31 -6.64
N ILE A 111 24.39 27.61 -5.73
CA ILE A 111 25.56 28.13 -4.99
C ILE A 111 26.68 28.60 -5.94
N PRO A 112 27.12 27.80 -6.95
CA PRO A 112 28.19 28.22 -7.85
C PRO A 112 27.82 29.50 -8.61
N SER A 113 26.59 29.58 -9.14
CA SER A 113 26.11 30.76 -9.87
C SER A 113 26.05 32.03 -9.02
N LYS A 114 25.85 31.91 -7.70
CA LYS A 114 25.84 33.06 -6.78
C LYS A 114 27.23 33.46 -6.32
N THR A 115 28.15 32.50 -6.19
CA THR A 115 29.43 32.69 -5.51
C THR A 115 30.62 32.79 -6.47
N TYR A 116 30.44 32.48 -7.77
CA TYR A 116 31.57 32.36 -8.71
C TYR A 116 32.45 33.61 -8.79
N LEU A 117 31.88 34.82 -8.71
CA LEU A 117 32.66 36.07 -8.75
C LEU A 117 33.53 36.25 -7.51
N GLU A 118 32.99 35.92 -6.34
CA GLU A 118 33.70 36.02 -5.07
C GLU A 118 34.82 34.97 -4.98
N LEU A 119 34.56 33.76 -5.47
CA LEU A 119 35.56 32.69 -5.57
C LEU A 119 36.65 33.04 -6.59
N PHE A 120 36.27 33.62 -7.73
CA PHE A 120 37.24 34.02 -8.77
C PHE A 120 38.17 35.15 -8.31
N ALA A 121 37.71 36.01 -7.40
CA ALA A 121 38.53 37.08 -6.84
C ALA A 121 39.59 36.58 -5.84
N GLN A 122 39.49 35.34 -5.36
CA GLN A 122 40.44 34.80 -4.38
C GLN A 122 41.74 34.33 -5.03
N THR A 123 42.84 34.60 -4.34
CA THR A 123 44.20 34.24 -4.78
C THR A 123 44.81 33.12 -3.93
N ASP A 124 44.30 32.86 -2.73
CA ASP A 124 44.69 31.73 -1.88
C ASP A 124 43.63 30.60 -1.94
N ALA A 125 44.10 29.38 -2.18
CA ALA A 125 43.28 28.18 -2.17
C ALA A 125 42.62 27.91 -0.79
N LYS A 126 43.26 28.37 0.30
CA LYS A 126 42.69 28.24 1.65
C LYS A 126 41.44 29.10 1.81
N ASP A 127 41.54 30.37 1.43
CA ASP A 127 40.45 31.34 1.53
C ASP A 127 39.30 30.97 0.59
N LEU A 128 39.60 30.48 -0.62
CA LEU A 128 38.60 29.94 -1.56
C LEU A 128 37.75 28.83 -0.92
N ARG A 129 38.40 27.85 -0.28
CA ARG A 129 37.70 26.73 0.36
C ARG A 129 36.84 27.20 1.52
N ASP A 130 37.36 28.10 2.34
CA ASP A 130 36.67 28.57 3.53
C ASP A 130 35.42 29.41 3.16
N ILE A 131 35.51 30.23 2.10
CA ILE A 131 34.37 30.98 1.53
C ILE A 131 33.33 30.03 0.93
N LEU A 132 33.74 29.06 0.11
CA LEU A 132 32.83 28.10 -0.48
C LEU A 132 32.07 27.32 0.61
N LYS A 133 32.79 26.88 1.65
CA LYS A 133 32.20 26.19 2.79
C LYS A 133 31.18 27.09 3.52
N GLN A 134 31.52 28.36 3.76
CA GLN A 134 30.63 29.30 4.40
C GLN A 134 29.33 29.50 3.61
N HIS A 135 29.40 29.58 2.28
CA HIS A 135 28.22 29.70 1.43
C HIS A 135 27.36 28.43 1.44
N ILE A 136 27.97 27.24 1.39
CA ILE A 136 27.25 25.97 1.54
C ILE A 136 26.54 25.92 2.90
N ASP A 137 27.28 26.16 3.99
CA ASP A 137 26.71 26.10 5.35
C ASP A 137 25.58 27.13 5.53
N SER A 138 25.74 28.34 4.98
CA SER A 138 24.72 29.39 4.99
C SER A 138 23.45 28.98 4.23
N THR A 139 23.59 28.44 3.02
CA THR A 139 22.44 27.98 2.23
C THR A 139 21.72 26.79 2.86
N LEU A 140 22.45 25.83 3.43
CA LEU A 140 21.86 24.71 4.16
C LEU A 140 21.16 25.18 5.45
N PHE A 141 21.73 26.15 6.16
CA PHE A 141 21.11 26.73 7.35
C PHE A 141 19.82 27.49 7.01
N GLN A 142 19.83 28.27 5.92
CA GLN A 142 18.64 28.96 5.42
C GLN A 142 17.54 27.98 5.05
N LEU A 143 17.90 26.91 4.32
CA LEU A 143 16.94 25.89 3.93
C LEU A 143 16.37 25.12 5.12
N GLY A 144 17.19 24.78 6.11
CA GLY A 144 16.74 24.12 7.34
C GLY A 144 15.97 25.05 8.30
N SER A 145 16.08 26.36 8.12
CA SER A 145 15.34 27.37 8.89
C SER A 145 14.04 27.81 8.20
N MET A 146 13.84 27.43 6.94
CA MET A 146 12.64 27.73 6.19
C MET A 146 11.53 26.81 6.71
N GLU A 147 10.43 27.40 7.15
CA GLU A 147 9.25 26.62 7.55
C GLU A 147 8.72 25.94 6.29
N PHE A 148 8.75 24.61 6.27
CA PHE A 148 8.27 23.84 5.13
C PHE A 148 6.75 23.97 5.06
N GLU A 149 6.28 24.74 4.09
CA GLU A 149 4.87 24.84 3.72
C GLU A 149 4.65 23.92 2.52
N LEU A 150 3.59 23.11 2.58
CA LEU A 150 3.19 22.31 1.44
C LEU A 150 2.74 23.25 0.33
N PRO A 151 3.27 23.09 -0.90
CA PRO A 151 2.65 23.72 -2.06
C PRO A 151 1.18 23.25 -2.14
N THR A 152 0.28 24.20 -2.33
CA THR A 152 -1.11 23.86 -2.66
C THR A 152 -1.14 23.14 -4.01
N ASP A 153 -2.12 22.26 -4.25
CA ASP A 153 -2.27 21.46 -5.49
C ASP A 153 -2.11 22.25 -6.82
N GLU A 154 -2.26 23.58 -6.77
CA GLU A 154 -2.07 24.51 -7.88
C GLU A 154 -0.60 24.76 -8.26
N GLU A 155 0.35 24.66 -7.30
CA GLU A 155 1.79 24.91 -7.51
C GLU A 155 2.56 23.67 -8.05
N ILE A 156 2.04 22.47 -7.80
CA ILE A 156 2.64 21.20 -8.27
C ILE A 156 2.63 21.10 -9.81
N LEU A 157 1.71 21.81 -10.47
CA LEU A 157 1.57 21.77 -11.93
C LEU A 157 2.60 22.62 -12.67
N GLU A 158 3.26 23.58 -12.02
CA GLU A 158 4.21 24.49 -12.68
C GLU A 158 5.64 23.93 -12.75
N ASP A 159 6.07 23.10 -11.79
CA ASP A 159 7.44 22.52 -11.75
C ASP A 159 7.55 21.11 -12.38
N GLY A 160 6.43 20.54 -12.83
CA GLY A 160 6.34 19.15 -13.30
C GLY A 160 6.90 18.85 -14.70
N ASN A 161 7.51 19.79 -15.43
CA ASN A 161 7.76 19.60 -16.87
C ASN A 161 9.18 19.87 -17.41
N GLU A 162 10.22 19.97 -16.58
CA GLU A 162 11.61 20.11 -17.09
C GLU A 162 12.59 19.15 -16.41
N GLN A 163 12.31 17.85 -16.50
CA GLN A 163 13.37 16.85 -16.39
C GLN A 163 14.08 16.72 -17.74
N GLU A 164 15.02 17.62 -18.03
CA GLU A 164 16.00 17.39 -19.09
C GLU A 164 16.90 16.21 -18.68
N GLU A 165 16.64 15.03 -19.26
CA GLU A 165 17.60 13.94 -19.32
C GLU A 165 18.84 14.40 -20.10
N ILE A 166 19.88 14.84 -19.39
CA ILE A 166 21.23 14.88 -19.92
C ILE A 166 22.04 13.72 -19.36
N ASN A 167 21.80 12.52 -19.91
CA ASN A 167 22.76 11.42 -19.83
C ASN A 167 23.96 11.76 -20.73
N ALA A 168 24.88 12.60 -20.24
CA ALA A 168 26.19 12.78 -20.84
C ALA A 168 27.12 11.68 -20.32
N SER A 169 27.18 10.58 -21.07
CA SER A 169 28.25 9.59 -21.03
C SER A 169 29.60 10.30 -20.96
N THR A 170 30.23 10.31 -19.79
CA THR A 170 31.63 10.71 -19.67
C THR A 170 32.45 9.51 -20.13
N ASP A 171 32.66 9.43 -21.44
CA ASP A 171 33.64 8.52 -22.04
C ASP A 171 35.03 9.05 -21.65
N GLU A 172 35.73 8.25 -20.86
CA GLU A 172 37.08 8.47 -20.38
C GLU A 172 38.04 8.39 -21.58
N SER A 173 38.35 9.53 -22.19
CA SER A 173 39.38 9.60 -23.23
C SER A 173 40.75 9.65 -22.59
N THR A 174 41.37 8.49 -22.39
CA THR A 174 42.82 8.37 -22.18
C THR A 174 43.51 8.72 -23.50
N ALA A 175 43.92 9.99 -23.65
CA ALA A 175 44.81 10.41 -24.71
C ALA A 175 46.26 10.33 -24.19
N ASP A 176 46.97 9.36 -24.76
CA ASP A 176 48.38 9.04 -24.65
C ASP A 176 49.23 10.20 -25.20
N ASP A 177 49.95 10.91 -24.32
CA ASP A 177 50.97 11.90 -24.70
C ASP A 177 52.35 11.23 -24.70
N THR A 178 52.67 10.50 -25.76
CA THR A 178 54.06 10.17 -26.10
C THR A 178 54.73 11.39 -26.74
N ALA A 179 55.45 12.16 -25.93
CA ALA A 179 56.43 13.13 -26.41
C ALA A 179 57.75 12.41 -26.73
N THR A 180 58.03 12.21 -28.01
CA THR A 180 59.34 11.85 -28.55
C THR A 180 60.23 13.09 -28.59
N GLU A 181 61.35 13.09 -27.88
CA GLU A 181 62.52 13.89 -28.24
C GLU A 181 63.75 12.96 -28.24
N ASP A 182 64.10 12.48 -29.44
CA ASP A 182 65.44 12.02 -29.76
C ASP A 182 66.36 13.24 -29.91
N THR A 183 67.40 13.33 -29.09
CA THR A 183 68.64 14.01 -29.49
C THR A 183 69.86 13.15 -29.12
N GLU A 184 70.55 12.78 -30.19
CA GLU A 184 71.85 12.13 -30.34
C GLU A 184 73.00 12.56 -29.39
N ASN A 185 73.85 11.55 -29.16
CA ASN A 185 75.33 11.57 -29.15
C ASN A 185 76.14 11.62 -27.84
N GLU A 186 76.66 10.41 -27.55
CA GLU A 186 78.01 9.99 -27.13
C GLU A 186 78.63 10.38 -25.76
N PRO A 187 79.38 9.43 -25.16
CA PRO A 187 79.96 9.57 -23.83
C PRO A 187 81.31 10.30 -23.89
N MET A 188 81.54 11.23 -22.96
CA MET A 188 82.90 11.67 -22.64
C MET A 188 83.44 10.90 -21.43
N ASP A 189 84.51 10.16 -21.67
CA ASP A 189 85.42 9.58 -20.69
C ASP A 189 86.01 10.66 -19.76
N GLN A 190 86.01 10.37 -18.45
CA GLN A 190 87.18 10.45 -17.55
C GLN A 190 86.87 9.90 -16.17
#